data_AF-A0A427CEV3-F1
#
_entry.id   AF-A0A427CEV3-F1
#
_cell.length_a   1.000
_cell.length_b   1.000
_cell.length_c   1.000
_cell.angle_alpha   90.00
_cell.angle_beta   90.00
_cell.angle_gamma   90.00
#
_symmetry.space_group_name_H-M   'P 1'
#
loop_
_entity.id
_entity.type
_entity.pdbx_description
1 polymer ?
#
loop_
_entity_poly.entity_id
_entity_poly.type
_entity_poly.pdbx_seq_one_letter_code
_entity_poly.pdbx_strand_id
1 'polypeptide(L)'
;MQDASSAATRPVMGVAHLDAPSLAGRWSLLQREATPDTVRALALAEGLLDRQGVVTRGAAMAEGVAGGFAAIQQVYRRMEDAGRVLRGRFVEGLGGAQFADRTDVDRLRELAEAADKGSVAAVALSAVDPANPFGTTLPWTAHASGVRPLRRPGGIVVIGGGRLLFYLTQGGRSLLNYVPADVPDAAEVLASAATALVIALRRTPRLRFTLALIDDAPPGKGPVTEALRKAGFRNAPRGLNWEG
;
A
#
# COMPACT_ATOMS: atom_id res chain seq x y z
N MET A 1 -39.22 46.80 36.72
CA MET A 1 -39.11 46.89 35.24
C MET A 1 -38.53 45.55 34.80
N GLN A 2 -39.34 44.72 34.14
CA GLN A 2 -39.15 43.27 33.98
C GLN A 2 -38.01 42.91 33.01
N ASP A 3 -37.30 41.84 33.38
CA ASP A 3 -36.41 41.01 32.57
C ASP A 3 -37.12 40.41 31.36
N ALA A 4 -36.40 40.28 30.24
CA ALA A 4 -36.70 39.29 29.21
C ALA A 4 -35.41 38.86 28.49
N SER A 5 -34.75 37.84 29.03
CA SER A 5 -33.73 37.05 28.33
C SER A 5 -34.43 36.10 27.36
N SER A 6 -34.26 36.33 26.06
CA SER A 6 -34.81 35.47 25.01
C SER A 6 -33.88 34.28 24.76
N ALA A 7 -34.24 33.12 25.29
CA ALA A 7 -33.57 31.86 24.97
C ALA A 7 -33.97 31.39 23.56
N ALA A 8 -32.99 31.30 22.65
CA ALA A 8 -33.21 30.76 21.31
C ALA A 8 -33.42 29.23 21.37
N THR A 9 -34.62 28.77 21.03
CA THR A 9 -34.93 27.35 20.89
C THR A 9 -34.18 26.77 19.70
N ARG A 10 -33.30 25.79 19.95
CA ARG A 10 -32.66 24.99 18.89
C ARG A 10 -33.72 24.12 18.20
N PRO A 11 -33.81 24.13 16.86
CA PRO A 11 -34.74 23.25 16.15
C PRO A 11 -34.32 21.79 16.37
N VAL A 12 -35.25 20.98 16.86
CA VAL A 12 -35.09 19.53 16.89
C VAL A 12 -35.22 19.03 15.45
N MET A 13 -34.09 18.79 14.80
CA MET A 13 -34.07 18.14 13.49
C MET A 13 -34.57 16.71 13.65
N GLY A 14 -35.73 16.41 13.06
CA GLY A 14 -36.28 15.06 13.01
C GLY A 14 -35.33 14.11 12.28
N VAL A 15 -35.39 12.83 12.65
CA VAL A 15 -34.63 11.75 12.00
C VAL A 15 -35.00 11.70 10.52
N ALA A 16 -34.02 11.88 9.65
CA ALA A 16 -34.23 11.80 8.21
C ALA A 16 -34.53 10.35 7.79
N HIS A 17 -35.69 10.11 7.20
CA HIS A 17 -36.02 8.83 6.57
C HIS A 17 -35.42 8.77 5.17
N LEU A 18 -34.65 7.71 4.89
CA LEU A 18 -33.88 7.51 3.64
C LEU A 18 -34.77 7.25 2.41
N ASP A 19 -36.06 7.02 2.59
CA ASP A 19 -36.94 6.48 1.54
C ASP A 19 -37.72 7.55 0.76
N ALA A 20 -37.47 8.84 1.01
CA ALA A 20 -38.15 9.92 0.29
C ALA A 20 -37.52 10.13 -1.11
N PRO A 21 -38.29 10.06 -2.21
CA PRO A 21 -37.77 10.11 -3.58
C PRO A 21 -37.06 11.43 -3.94
N SER A 22 -37.21 12.49 -3.12
CA SER A 22 -36.54 13.78 -3.27
C SER A 22 -35.12 13.87 -2.67
N LEU A 23 -34.58 12.78 -2.11
CA LEU A 23 -33.28 12.77 -1.40
C LEU A 23 -32.10 12.18 -2.19
N ALA A 24 -32.31 11.70 -3.42
CA ALA A 24 -31.21 11.19 -4.25
C ALA A 24 -30.12 12.27 -4.44
N GLY A 25 -28.92 12.01 -3.93
CA GLY A 25 -27.75 12.89 -4.06
C GLY A 25 -27.55 13.94 -2.96
N ARG A 26 -28.36 13.96 -1.88
CA ARG A 26 -28.10 14.81 -0.71
C ARG A 26 -27.27 14.07 0.34
N TRP A 27 -26.08 14.61 0.63
CA TRP A 27 -25.26 14.15 1.74
C TRP A 27 -25.78 14.77 3.04
N SER A 28 -26.18 13.94 3.99
CA SER A 28 -26.51 14.36 5.35
C SER A 28 -25.48 13.80 6.33
N LEU A 29 -25.10 14.61 7.33
CA LEU A 29 -24.25 14.12 8.42
C LEU A 29 -25.01 13.03 9.19
N LEU A 30 -24.46 11.81 9.21
CA LEU A 30 -24.95 10.73 10.06
C LEU A 30 -24.82 11.17 11.52
N GLN A 31 -25.96 11.24 12.22
CA GLN A 31 -25.96 11.40 13.67
C GLN A 31 -25.39 10.12 14.26
N ARG A 32 -24.19 10.23 14.84
CA ARG A 32 -23.54 9.13 15.56
C ARG A 32 -23.66 9.41 17.05
N GLU A 33 -24.04 8.40 17.82
CA GLU A 33 -24.03 8.48 19.27
C GLU A 33 -22.63 8.81 19.79
N ALA A 34 -22.57 9.53 20.90
CA ALA A 34 -21.30 9.88 21.55
C ALA A 34 -20.61 8.61 22.06
N THR A 35 -19.62 8.13 21.32
CA THR A 35 -18.78 7.00 21.74
C THR A 35 -17.75 7.45 22.77
N PRO A 36 -17.54 6.70 23.88
CA PRO A 36 -16.49 6.98 24.85
C PRO A 36 -15.10 7.03 24.19
N ASP A 37 -14.23 7.91 24.68
CA ASP A 37 -12.90 8.13 24.07
C ASP A 37 -12.02 6.88 24.07
N THR A 38 -12.12 6.06 25.11
CA THR A 38 -11.38 4.77 25.19
C THR A 38 -11.82 3.79 24.12
N VAL A 39 -13.12 3.68 23.85
CA VAL A 39 -13.68 2.83 22.79
C VAL A 39 -13.24 3.34 21.42
N ARG A 40 -13.28 4.67 21.22
CA ARG A 40 -12.81 5.31 19.99
C ARG A 40 -11.32 5.06 19.75
N ALA A 41 -10.49 5.19 20.79
CA ALA A 41 -9.06 4.98 20.70
C ALA A 41 -8.70 3.52 20.39
N LEU A 42 -9.41 2.55 21.00
CA LEU A 42 -9.26 1.13 20.69
C LEU A 42 -9.66 0.81 19.24
N ALA A 43 -10.83 1.29 18.79
CA ALA A 43 -11.29 1.08 17.42
C ALA A 43 -10.33 1.68 16.38
N LEU A 44 -9.73 2.84 16.69
CA LEU A 44 -8.70 3.44 15.84
C LEU A 44 -7.42 2.61 15.82
N ALA A 45 -7.02 2.01 16.93
CA ALA A 45 -5.85 1.13 17.01
C ALA A 45 -6.06 -0.13 16.18
N GLU A 46 -7.20 -0.79 16.35
CA GLU A 46 -7.57 -1.99 15.60
C GLU A 46 -7.67 -1.67 14.10
N GLY A 47 -8.34 -0.59 13.71
CA GLY A 47 -8.44 -0.19 12.31
C GLY A 47 -7.10 0.23 11.66
N LEU A 48 -6.09 0.62 12.46
CA LEU A 48 -4.74 0.85 11.97
C LEU A 48 -3.98 -0.46 11.76
N LEU A 49 -4.11 -1.43 12.67
CA LEU A 49 -3.55 -2.77 12.52
C LEU A 49 -4.13 -3.45 11.28
N ASP A 50 -5.45 -3.50 11.14
CA ASP A 50 -6.13 -4.13 10.00
C ASP A 50 -5.66 -3.58 8.65
N ARG A 51 -5.35 -2.28 8.58
CA ARG A 51 -5.01 -1.60 7.34
C ARG A 51 -3.54 -1.66 7.00
N GLN A 52 -2.67 -1.64 8.01
CA GLN A 52 -1.22 -1.49 7.82
C GLN A 52 -0.47 -2.80 8.08
N GLY A 53 -1.06 -3.73 8.84
CA GLY A 53 -0.41 -4.92 9.43
C GLY A 53 0.64 -4.54 10.49
N VAL A 54 1.60 -3.70 10.09
CA VAL A 54 2.59 -3.10 10.97
C VAL A 54 2.32 -1.61 11.16
N VAL A 55 1.96 -1.23 12.37
CA VAL A 55 1.72 0.15 12.74
C VAL A 55 3.03 0.81 13.15
N THR A 56 3.41 1.84 12.40
CA THR A 56 4.58 2.68 12.63
C THR A 56 4.15 4.11 13.02
N ARG A 57 5.10 4.92 13.51
CA ARG A 57 4.86 6.34 13.73
C ARG A 57 4.38 7.05 12.45
N GLY A 58 4.99 6.73 11.30
CA GLY A 58 4.63 7.31 10.01
C GLY A 58 3.20 6.98 9.61
N ALA A 59 2.78 5.73 9.78
CA ALA A 59 1.42 5.28 9.49
C ALA A 59 0.37 6.03 10.35
N ALA A 60 0.62 6.19 11.64
CA ALA A 60 -0.28 6.94 12.52
C ALA A 60 -0.35 8.44 12.18
N MET A 61 0.76 9.04 11.73
CA MET A 61 0.75 10.44 11.27
C MET A 61 -0.01 10.61 9.95
N ALA A 62 0.11 9.65 9.03
CA ALA A 62 -0.62 9.66 7.76
C ALA A 62 -2.14 9.56 7.95
N GLU A 63 -2.59 8.83 8.97
CA GLU A 63 -4.02 8.72 9.33
C GLU A 63 -4.55 9.96 10.08
N GLY A 64 -3.67 10.88 10.50
CA GLY A 64 -4.08 12.10 11.22
C GLY A 64 -4.63 11.83 12.62
N VAL A 65 -4.10 10.83 13.32
CA VAL A 65 -4.53 10.48 14.69
C VAL A 65 -4.45 11.70 15.62
N ALA A 66 -5.58 12.07 16.23
CA ALA A 66 -5.64 13.14 17.22
C ALA A 66 -4.73 12.84 18.43
N GLY A 67 -3.90 13.81 18.84
CA GLY A 67 -2.84 13.59 19.84
C GLY A 67 -1.61 12.84 19.31
N GLY A 68 -1.59 12.53 18.01
CA GLY A 68 -0.47 11.91 17.31
C GLY A 68 -0.18 10.47 17.75
N PHE A 69 1.02 10.00 17.41
CA PHE A 69 1.43 8.62 17.72
C PHE A 69 1.46 8.31 19.22
N ALA A 70 1.73 9.29 20.08
CA ALA A 70 1.79 9.08 21.52
C ALA A 70 0.44 8.64 22.11
N ALA A 71 -0.67 9.18 21.58
CA ALA A 71 -2.02 8.82 22.01
C ALA A 71 -2.32 7.34 21.71
N ILE A 72 -2.02 6.88 20.49
CA ILE A 72 -2.29 5.48 20.11
C ILE A 72 -1.27 4.51 20.72
N GLN A 73 -0.03 4.95 20.94
CA GLN A 73 1.02 4.13 21.56
C GLN A 73 0.65 3.68 22.99
N GLN A 74 -0.10 4.48 23.75
CA GLN A 74 -0.60 4.07 25.07
C GLN A 74 -1.59 2.90 24.97
N VAL A 75 -2.43 2.90 23.94
CA VAL A 75 -3.37 1.79 23.65
C VAL A 75 -2.59 0.54 23.29
N TYR A 76 -1.64 0.64 22.35
CA TYR A 76 -0.82 -0.51 21.95
C TYR A 76 0.02 -1.09 23.08
N ARG A 77 0.50 -0.27 24.02
CA ARG A 77 1.20 -0.77 25.22
C ARG A 77 0.28 -1.64 26.09
N ARG A 78 -0.96 -1.21 26.30
CA ARG A 78 -1.94 -2.04 27.04
C ARG A 78 -2.31 -3.31 26.27
N MET A 79 -2.39 -3.23 24.94
CA MET A 79 -2.61 -4.40 24.08
C MET A 79 -1.40 -5.36 24.12
N GLU A 80 -0.18 -4.85 24.22
CA GLU A 80 1.07 -5.62 24.40
C GLU A 80 1.06 -6.32 25.76
N ASP A 81 0.71 -5.61 26.85
CA ASP A 81 0.57 -6.19 28.20
C ASP A 81 -0.49 -7.31 28.23
N ALA A 82 -1.56 -7.15 27.46
CA ALA A 82 -2.61 -8.18 27.28
C ALA A 82 -2.21 -9.29 26.30
N GLY A 83 -1.02 -9.22 25.69
CA GLY A 83 -0.49 -10.20 24.76
C GLY A 83 -1.20 -10.26 23.40
N ARG A 84 -1.97 -9.23 23.02
CA ARG A 84 -2.66 -9.13 21.72
C ARG A 84 -1.73 -8.72 20.58
N VAL A 85 -0.88 -7.72 20.83
CA VAL A 85 0.09 -7.21 19.87
C VAL A 85 1.51 -7.48 20.34
N LEU A 86 2.45 -7.45 19.41
CA LEU A 86 3.88 -7.50 19.68
C LEU A 86 4.52 -6.18 19.29
N ARG A 87 5.45 -5.70 20.12
CA ARG A 87 6.29 -4.54 19.84
C ARG A 87 7.65 -4.98 19.31
N GLY A 88 8.12 -4.35 18.25
CA GLY A 88 9.39 -4.72 17.64
C GLY A 88 9.87 -3.77 16.55
N ARG A 89 10.88 -4.24 15.80
CA ARG A 89 11.37 -3.63 14.56
C ARG A 89 11.10 -4.60 13.43
N PHE A 90 9.99 -4.39 12.71
CA PHE A 90 9.55 -5.29 11.65
C PHE A 90 9.92 -4.74 10.27
N VAL A 91 9.91 -3.40 10.12
CA VAL A 91 10.30 -2.71 8.89
C VAL A 91 11.59 -1.93 9.13
N GLU A 92 12.59 -2.18 8.30
CA GLU A 92 13.87 -1.48 8.33
C GLU A 92 13.71 0.01 7.96
N GLY A 93 14.52 0.88 8.57
CA GLY A 93 14.53 2.32 8.27
C GLY A 93 13.40 3.14 8.90
N LEU A 94 12.40 2.52 9.54
CA LEU A 94 11.23 3.22 10.11
C LEU A 94 11.28 3.45 11.64
N GLY A 95 12.46 3.33 12.26
CA GLY A 95 12.65 3.58 13.69
C GLY A 95 12.11 2.46 14.59
N GLY A 96 12.21 2.65 15.91
CA GLY A 96 12.23 1.55 16.87
C GLY A 96 10.88 1.06 17.43
N ALA A 97 9.86 1.92 17.53
CA ALA A 97 8.56 1.51 18.08
C ALA A 97 7.59 1.20 16.95
N GLN A 98 7.42 -0.09 16.68
CA GLN A 98 6.44 -0.62 15.74
C GLN A 98 5.59 -1.68 16.45
N PHE A 99 4.33 -1.79 16.06
CA PHE A 99 3.37 -2.71 16.66
C PHE A 99 2.67 -3.50 15.55
N ALA A 100 2.47 -4.79 15.77
CA ALA A 100 1.75 -5.66 14.85
C ALA A 100 1.02 -6.74 15.64
N ASP A 101 -0.05 -7.28 15.07
CA ASP A 101 -0.71 -8.46 15.64
C ASP A 101 0.22 -9.66 15.58
N ARG A 102 0.07 -10.60 16.54
CA ARG A 102 0.93 -11.79 16.59
C ARG A 102 0.87 -12.60 15.29
N THR A 103 -0.32 -12.74 14.72
CA THR A 103 -0.55 -13.44 13.45
C THR A 103 0.22 -12.80 12.30
N ASP A 104 0.30 -11.47 12.26
CA ASP A 104 1.05 -10.77 11.20
C ASP A 104 2.56 -10.93 11.39
N VAL A 105 3.04 -10.92 12.63
CA VAL A 105 4.45 -11.19 12.93
C VAL A 105 4.84 -12.61 12.53
N ASP A 106 4.00 -13.60 12.83
CA ASP A 106 4.25 -14.98 12.44
C ASP A 106 4.22 -15.12 10.91
N ARG A 107 3.28 -14.44 10.23
CA ARG A 107 3.26 -14.40 8.77
C ARG A 107 4.51 -13.75 8.17
N LEU A 108 5.03 -12.69 8.77
CA LEU A 108 6.28 -12.05 8.35
C LEU A 108 7.48 -12.99 8.50
N ARG A 109 7.52 -13.80 9.57
CA ARG A 109 8.57 -14.82 9.76
C ARG A 109 8.51 -15.91 8.70
N GLU A 110 7.32 -16.45 8.42
CA GLU A 110 7.13 -17.42 7.35
C GLU A 110 7.60 -16.88 5.99
N LEU A 111 7.27 -15.63 5.69
CA LEU A 111 7.70 -14.97 4.45
C LEU A 111 9.22 -14.76 4.41
N ALA A 112 9.84 -14.42 5.54
CA ALA A 112 11.30 -14.30 5.64
C ALA A 112 11.99 -15.66 5.45
N GLU A 113 11.52 -16.72 6.11
CA GLU A 113 12.05 -18.08 5.94
C GLU A 113 11.88 -18.60 4.51
N ALA A 114 10.78 -18.27 3.84
CA ALA A 114 10.57 -18.62 2.44
C ALA A 114 11.55 -17.87 1.52
N ALA A 115 11.79 -16.58 1.79
CA ALA A 115 12.76 -15.78 1.05
C ALA A 115 14.20 -16.29 1.24
N ASP A 116 14.58 -16.71 2.45
CA ASP A 116 15.89 -17.31 2.74
C ASP A 116 16.11 -18.64 1.98
N LYS A 117 15.03 -19.33 1.62
CA LYS A 117 15.03 -20.55 0.80
C LYS A 117 14.93 -20.26 -0.72
N GLY A 118 15.07 -19.00 -1.13
CA GLY A 118 14.97 -18.57 -2.54
C GLY A 118 13.53 -18.39 -3.05
N SER A 119 12.51 -18.69 -2.25
CA SER A 119 11.10 -18.60 -2.65
C SER A 119 10.55 -17.19 -2.40
N VAL A 120 10.85 -16.26 -3.32
CA VAL A 120 10.33 -14.89 -3.26
C VAL A 120 8.99 -14.78 -3.98
N ALA A 121 7.90 -14.72 -3.22
CA ALA A 121 6.57 -14.43 -3.75
C ALA A 121 6.41 -12.92 -4.03
N ALA A 122 6.41 -12.54 -5.31
CA ALA A 122 6.19 -11.15 -5.71
C ALA A 122 4.70 -10.82 -5.84
N VAL A 123 4.34 -9.58 -5.51
CA VAL A 123 3.00 -9.01 -5.67
C VAL A 123 3.10 -7.69 -6.44
N ALA A 124 2.16 -7.45 -7.34
CA ALA A 124 2.06 -6.22 -8.09
C ALA A 124 0.85 -5.40 -7.64
N LEU A 125 1.08 -4.11 -7.38
CA LEU A 125 0.09 -3.15 -6.89
C LEU A 125 0.08 -1.92 -7.79
N SER A 126 -1.04 -1.20 -7.80
CA SER A 126 -1.05 0.15 -8.35
C SER A 126 -0.07 1.04 -7.57
N ALA A 127 0.63 1.95 -8.24
CA ALA A 127 1.56 2.88 -7.57
C ALA A 127 0.83 3.76 -6.54
N VAL A 128 -0.47 4.01 -6.73
CA VAL A 128 -1.35 4.76 -5.81
C VAL A 128 -2.15 3.87 -4.84
N ASP A 129 -1.92 2.56 -4.85
CA ASP A 129 -2.59 1.63 -3.93
C ASP A 129 -2.24 1.95 -2.47
N PRO A 130 -3.20 2.04 -1.53
CA PRO A 130 -2.91 2.26 -0.11
C PRO A 130 -1.94 1.25 0.51
N ALA A 131 -1.89 0.01 0.00
CA ALA A 131 -0.98 -1.03 0.45
C ALA A 131 0.45 -0.88 -0.12
N ASN A 132 0.70 0.02 -1.08
CA ASN A 132 2.06 0.33 -1.53
C ASN A 132 2.77 1.21 -0.48
N PRO A 133 3.83 0.71 0.20
CA PRO A 133 4.56 1.47 1.19
C PRO A 133 5.55 2.47 0.58
N PHE A 134 5.93 2.30 -0.69
CA PHE A 134 6.94 3.13 -1.36
C PHE A 134 6.36 4.46 -1.85
N GLY A 135 7.08 5.54 -1.55
CA GLY A 135 6.66 6.91 -1.85
C GLY A 135 5.65 7.48 -0.83
N THR A 136 5.36 6.75 0.24
CA THR A 136 4.53 7.19 1.38
C THR A 136 5.31 7.04 2.69
N THR A 137 5.37 5.81 3.20
CA THR A 137 6.03 5.48 4.46
C THR A 137 7.50 5.19 4.23
N LEU A 138 7.81 4.42 3.19
CA LEU A 138 9.16 4.15 2.73
C LEU A 138 9.55 5.13 1.61
N PRO A 139 10.79 5.64 1.60
CA PRO A 139 11.28 6.39 0.45
C PRO A 139 11.36 5.49 -0.78
N TRP A 140 11.25 6.08 -1.97
CA TRP A 140 11.59 5.37 -3.20
C TRP A 140 13.04 4.91 -3.16
N THR A 141 13.29 3.64 -3.51
CA THR A 141 14.64 3.11 -3.70
C THR A 141 15.34 3.89 -4.81
N ALA A 142 16.59 4.28 -4.58
CA ALA A 142 17.40 4.94 -5.60
C ALA A 142 17.60 4.00 -6.80
N HIS A 143 17.53 4.55 -8.01
CA HIS A 143 17.74 3.81 -9.24
C HIS A 143 18.97 4.37 -9.97
N ALA A 144 19.76 3.49 -10.60
CA ALA A 144 20.99 3.89 -11.30
C ALA A 144 20.73 4.89 -12.44
N SER A 145 19.55 4.83 -13.06
CA SER A 145 19.17 5.76 -14.13
C SER A 145 18.78 7.16 -13.64
N GLY A 146 18.70 7.38 -12.32
CA GLY A 146 18.30 8.64 -11.72
C GLY A 146 16.80 8.95 -11.83
N VAL A 147 16.03 8.16 -12.58
CA VAL A 147 14.57 8.29 -12.64
C VAL A 147 13.97 7.90 -11.29
N ARG A 148 13.21 8.85 -10.72
CA ARG A 148 12.48 8.63 -9.47
C ARG A 148 11.03 8.23 -9.77
N PRO A 149 10.55 7.09 -9.26
CA PRO A 149 9.14 6.72 -9.40
C PRO A 149 8.20 7.77 -8.79
N LEU A 150 6.95 7.79 -9.29
CA LEU A 150 5.90 8.67 -8.80
C LEU A 150 4.65 7.85 -8.49
N ARG A 151 3.91 8.25 -7.45
CA ARG A 151 2.60 7.66 -7.15
C ARG A 151 1.55 8.27 -8.08
N ARG A 152 1.48 7.75 -9.31
CA ARG A 152 0.51 8.18 -10.34
C ARG A 152 -0.43 7.04 -10.73
N PRO A 153 -1.73 7.33 -10.97
CA PRO A 153 -2.65 6.33 -11.51
C PRO A 153 -2.13 5.70 -12.80
N GLY A 154 -2.29 4.38 -12.91
CA GLY A 154 -1.80 3.59 -14.05
C GLY A 154 -0.31 3.21 -13.98
N GLY A 155 0.45 3.71 -13.00
CA GLY A 155 1.74 3.13 -12.65
C GLY A 155 1.57 1.86 -11.83
N ILE A 156 2.49 0.90 -11.97
CA ILE A 156 2.46 -0.37 -11.23
C ILE A 156 3.80 -0.55 -10.53
N VAL A 157 3.76 -0.93 -9.25
CA VAL A 157 4.92 -1.37 -8.48
C VAL A 157 4.85 -2.88 -8.31
N VAL A 158 6.00 -3.55 -8.35
CA VAL A 158 6.11 -4.97 -8.01
C VAL A 158 7.04 -5.10 -6.82
N ILE A 159 6.58 -5.77 -5.77
CA ILE A 159 7.25 -5.91 -4.49
C ILE A 159 7.43 -7.39 -4.20
N GLY A 160 8.58 -7.79 -3.68
CA GLY A 160 8.83 -9.16 -3.22
C GLY A 160 10.01 -9.18 -2.25
N GLY A 161 9.96 -10.06 -1.25
CA GLY A 161 11.01 -10.17 -0.23
C GLY A 161 11.26 -8.85 0.52
N GLY A 162 10.22 -8.04 0.71
CA GLY A 162 10.33 -6.71 1.35
C GLY A 162 10.98 -5.62 0.49
N ARG A 163 11.28 -5.88 -0.79
CA ARG A 163 11.99 -4.96 -1.69
C ARG A 163 11.13 -4.58 -2.90
N LEU A 164 11.33 -3.36 -3.40
CA LEU A 164 10.84 -2.97 -4.72
C LEU A 164 11.62 -3.78 -5.77
N LEU A 165 10.92 -4.47 -6.67
CA LEU A 165 11.50 -5.28 -7.73
C LEU A 165 11.33 -4.61 -9.10
N PHE A 166 10.12 -4.16 -9.43
CA PHE A 166 9.84 -3.39 -10.65
C PHE A 166 9.02 -2.14 -10.37
N TYR A 167 9.19 -1.12 -11.20
CA TYR A 167 8.24 -0.03 -11.37
C TYR A 167 7.93 0.17 -12.85
N LEU A 168 6.68 -0.07 -13.24
CA LEU A 168 6.16 0.22 -14.56
C LEU A 168 5.49 1.61 -14.54
N THR A 169 5.95 2.49 -15.43
CA THR A 169 5.41 3.84 -15.57
C THR A 169 3.97 3.82 -16.11
N GLN A 170 3.22 4.89 -15.85
CA GLN A 170 1.89 5.09 -16.43
C GLN A 170 1.91 4.92 -17.96
N GLY A 171 1.00 4.10 -18.49
CA GLY A 171 0.93 3.78 -19.92
C GLY A 171 1.92 2.72 -20.40
N GLY A 172 2.73 2.15 -19.50
CA GLY A 172 3.55 0.96 -19.76
C GLY A 172 4.78 1.17 -20.64
N ARG A 173 5.15 2.41 -20.94
CA ARG A 173 6.24 2.74 -21.88
C ARG A 173 7.63 2.44 -21.33
N SER A 174 7.83 2.56 -20.01
CA SER A 174 9.13 2.37 -19.34
C SER A 174 8.98 1.54 -18.08
N LEU A 175 9.91 0.62 -17.86
CA LEU A 175 10.05 -0.25 -16.70
C LEU A 175 11.42 0.00 -16.04
N LEU A 176 11.43 0.21 -14.73
CA LEU A 176 12.65 0.24 -13.93
C LEU A 176 12.80 -1.10 -13.20
N ASN A 177 13.99 -1.69 -13.29
CA ASN A 177 14.38 -2.92 -12.60
C ASN A 177 15.24 -2.62 -11.38
N TYR A 178 14.76 -3.08 -10.22
CA TYR A 178 15.45 -2.94 -8.94
C TYR A 178 16.05 -4.26 -8.44
N VAL A 179 15.91 -5.36 -9.19
CA VAL A 179 16.57 -6.63 -8.88
C VAL A 179 18.06 -6.49 -9.21
N PRO A 180 18.96 -6.56 -8.21
CA PRO A 180 20.41 -6.50 -8.46
C PRO A 180 20.87 -7.71 -9.28
N ALA A 181 21.94 -7.56 -10.06
CA ALA A 181 22.44 -8.64 -10.91
C ALA A 181 23.17 -9.75 -10.11
N ASP A 182 23.62 -9.44 -8.90
CA ASP A 182 24.48 -10.26 -8.04
C ASP A 182 23.72 -10.98 -6.92
N VAL A 183 22.40 -10.82 -6.82
CA VAL A 183 21.63 -11.59 -5.84
C VAL A 183 21.57 -13.08 -6.25
N PRO A 184 21.68 -14.01 -5.28
CA PRO A 184 21.32 -15.40 -5.51
C PRO A 184 19.91 -15.49 -6.11
N ASP A 185 19.71 -16.45 -7.01
CA ASP A 185 18.41 -16.75 -7.61
C ASP A 185 17.75 -15.55 -8.35
N ALA A 186 18.54 -14.58 -8.82
CA ALA A 186 18.05 -13.40 -9.55
C ALA A 186 17.08 -13.76 -10.69
N ALA A 187 17.32 -14.88 -11.38
CA ALA A 187 16.45 -15.37 -12.45
C ALA A 187 15.05 -15.76 -11.94
N GLU A 188 14.95 -16.38 -10.76
CA GLU A 188 13.69 -16.77 -10.14
C GLU A 188 12.94 -15.54 -9.60
N VAL A 189 13.66 -14.61 -8.97
CA VAL A 189 13.08 -13.32 -8.52
C VAL A 189 12.53 -12.53 -9.69
N LEU A 190 13.25 -12.45 -10.81
CA LEU A 190 12.78 -11.79 -12.04
C LEU A 190 11.57 -12.50 -12.65
N ALA A 191 11.54 -13.84 -12.66
CA ALA A 191 10.40 -14.60 -13.13
C ALA A 191 9.15 -14.38 -12.27
N SER A 192 9.32 -14.37 -10.94
CA SER A 192 8.27 -14.05 -9.97
C SER A 192 7.74 -12.62 -10.16
N ALA A 193 8.64 -11.63 -10.29
CA ALA A 193 8.28 -10.24 -10.52
C ALA A 193 7.54 -10.03 -11.85
N ALA A 194 7.99 -10.66 -12.93
CA ALA A 194 7.34 -10.60 -14.24
C ALA A 194 5.95 -11.25 -14.20
N THR A 195 5.81 -12.38 -13.51
CA THR A 195 4.53 -13.06 -13.31
C THR A 195 3.55 -12.19 -12.54
N ALA A 196 4.00 -11.60 -11.42
CA ALA A 196 3.18 -10.68 -10.62
C ALA A 196 2.72 -9.46 -11.45
N LEU A 197 3.62 -8.87 -12.24
CA LEU A 197 3.30 -7.77 -13.14
C LEU A 197 2.21 -8.16 -14.14
N VAL A 198 2.35 -9.31 -14.81
CA VAL A 198 1.37 -9.81 -15.78
C VAL A 198 0.02 -10.08 -15.12
N ILE A 199 0.00 -10.66 -13.91
CA ILE A 199 -1.24 -10.87 -13.15
C ILE A 199 -1.96 -9.54 -12.91
N ALA A 200 -1.23 -8.49 -12.52
CA ALA A 200 -1.83 -7.16 -12.34
C ALA A 200 -2.32 -6.54 -13.66
N LEU A 201 -1.54 -6.64 -14.74
CA LEU A 201 -1.92 -6.10 -16.05
C LEU A 201 -3.20 -6.75 -16.59
N ARG A 202 -3.36 -8.07 -16.41
CA ARG A 202 -4.57 -8.81 -16.82
C ARG A 202 -5.84 -8.39 -16.09
N ARG A 203 -5.74 -7.74 -14.92
CA ARG A 203 -6.91 -7.18 -14.21
C ARG A 203 -7.52 -5.98 -14.93
N THR A 204 -6.82 -5.40 -15.91
CA THR A 204 -7.33 -4.29 -16.73
C THR A 204 -7.65 -4.80 -18.14
N PRO A 205 -8.92 -5.10 -18.45
CA PRO A 205 -9.30 -5.60 -19.76
C PRO A 205 -8.89 -4.64 -20.87
N ARG A 206 -8.42 -5.18 -22.01
CA ARG A 206 -8.06 -4.43 -23.22
C ARG A 206 -6.89 -3.45 -23.05
N LEU A 207 -6.14 -3.52 -21.94
CA LEU A 207 -4.90 -2.77 -21.80
C LEU A 207 -3.88 -3.25 -22.84
N ARG A 208 -3.42 -2.33 -23.70
CA ARG A 208 -2.40 -2.60 -24.72
C ARG A 208 -1.35 -1.51 -24.71
N PHE A 209 -0.08 -1.89 -24.75
CA PHE A 209 1.02 -0.95 -24.83
C PHE A 209 2.30 -1.64 -25.32
N THR A 210 3.24 -0.83 -25.78
CA THR A 210 4.61 -1.28 -26.07
C THR A 210 5.54 -0.73 -25.00
N LEU A 211 6.18 -1.62 -24.26
CA LEU A 211 7.30 -1.33 -23.37
C LEU A 211 8.52 -0.99 -24.21
N ALA A 212 8.85 0.29 -24.26
CA ALA A 212 9.90 0.84 -25.11
C ALA A 212 11.26 0.94 -24.40
N LEU A 213 11.25 1.01 -23.06
CA LEU A 213 12.46 1.19 -22.25
C LEU A 213 12.46 0.24 -21.04
N ILE A 214 13.61 -0.36 -20.78
CA ILE A 214 13.97 -1.02 -19.52
C ILE A 214 15.24 -0.31 -19.03
N ASP A 215 15.20 0.27 -17.83
CA ASP A 215 16.31 1.03 -17.24
C ASP A 215 16.85 2.14 -18.17
N ASP A 216 15.92 2.88 -18.80
CA ASP A 216 16.17 3.95 -19.78
C ASP A 216 16.91 3.52 -21.07
N ALA A 217 17.01 2.21 -21.33
CA ALA A 217 17.53 1.65 -22.58
C ALA A 217 16.46 0.82 -23.32
N PRO A 218 16.51 0.72 -24.66
CA PRO A 218 15.65 -0.19 -25.41
C PRO A 218 15.80 -1.65 -24.93
N PRO A 219 14.71 -2.45 -24.84
CA PRO A 219 14.78 -3.86 -24.46
C PRO A 219 15.75 -4.65 -25.36
N GLY A 220 16.88 -5.07 -24.80
CA GLY A 220 17.88 -5.91 -25.45
C GLY A 220 17.75 -7.39 -25.05
N LYS A 221 18.78 -8.17 -25.37
CA LYS A 221 18.97 -9.51 -24.77
C LYS A 221 19.36 -9.33 -23.32
N GLY A 222 18.73 -10.05 -22.41
CA GLY A 222 19.01 -9.95 -20.98
C GLY A 222 17.93 -10.61 -20.12
N PRO A 223 18.24 -10.84 -18.83
CA PRO A 223 17.40 -11.64 -17.95
C PRO A 223 16.02 -11.00 -17.70
N VAL A 224 15.94 -9.67 -17.62
CA VAL A 224 14.66 -8.94 -17.46
C VAL A 224 13.76 -9.15 -18.69
N THR A 225 14.30 -8.92 -19.90
CA THR A 225 13.57 -9.15 -21.17
C THR A 225 13.09 -10.60 -21.27
N GLU A 226 13.94 -11.57 -20.94
CA GLU A 226 13.60 -12.99 -20.97
C GLU A 226 12.50 -13.35 -19.99
N ALA A 227 12.55 -12.83 -18.76
CA ALA A 227 11.51 -13.04 -17.75
C ALA A 227 10.15 -12.47 -18.21
N LEU A 228 10.13 -11.23 -18.72
CA LEU A 228 8.92 -10.61 -19.26
C LEU A 228 8.34 -11.40 -20.43
N ARG A 229 9.20 -11.89 -21.33
CA ARG A 229 8.76 -12.71 -22.47
C ARG A 229 8.17 -14.05 -22.04
N LYS A 230 8.82 -14.74 -21.11
CA LYS A 230 8.29 -15.99 -20.52
C LYS A 230 6.95 -15.76 -19.82
N ALA A 231 6.75 -14.60 -19.20
CA ALA A 231 5.51 -14.23 -18.54
C ALA A 231 4.36 -13.84 -19.51
N GLY A 232 4.67 -13.45 -20.75
CA GLY A 232 3.66 -13.21 -21.79
C GLY A 232 3.89 -11.99 -22.70
N PHE A 233 4.94 -11.19 -22.49
CA PHE A 233 5.29 -10.11 -23.41
C PHE A 233 5.80 -10.65 -24.74
N ARG A 234 5.48 -9.98 -25.85
CA ARG A 234 5.91 -10.38 -27.21
C ARG A 234 6.93 -9.39 -27.76
N ASN A 235 7.81 -9.85 -28.66
CA ASN A 235 8.70 -8.93 -29.37
C ASN A 235 7.91 -8.00 -30.30
N ALA A 236 8.32 -6.74 -30.36
CA ALA A 236 7.83 -5.75 -31.32
C ALA A 236 9.00 -4.89 -31.84
N PRO A 237 8.86 -4.22 -33.00
CA PRO A 237 9.94 -3.39 -33.56
C PRO A 237 10.44 -2.28 -32.63
N ARG A 238 9.60 -1.81 -31.70
CA ARG A 238 9.91 -0.72 -30.76
C ARG A 238 10.01 -1.18 -29.31
N GLY A 239 10.23 -2.47 -29.05
CA GLY A 239 10.41 -3.03 -27.71
C GLY A 239 9.60 -4.30 -27.47
N LEU A 240 8.88 -4.38 -26.35
CA LEU A 240 8.05 -5.52 -25.99
C LEU A 240 6.56 -5.14 -25.96
N ASN A 241 5.70 -5.88 -26.65
CA ASN A 241 4.26 -5.64 -26.68
C ASN A 241 3.53 -6.39 -25.58
N TRP A 242 2.59 -5.70 -24.93
CA TRP A 242 1.55 -6.28 -24.08
C TRP A 242 0.19 -6.12 -24.78
N GLU A 243 -0.54 -7.23 -24.95
CA GLU A 243 -1.81 -7.24 -25.70
C GLU A 243 -3.04 -7.71 -24.89
N GLY A 244 -2.83 -8.15 -23.64
CA GLY A 244 -3.85 -8.77 -22.78
C GLY A 244 -3.62 -10.26 -22.55
#